data_AF-A0A0Q8FS23-F1
#
_entry.id   AF-A0A0Q8FS23-F1
#
_cell.length_a   1.000
_cell.length_b   1.000
_cell.length_c   1.000
_cell.angle_alpha   90.00
_cell.angle_beta   90.00
_cell.angle_gamma   90.00
#
_symmetry.space_group_name_H-M   'P 1'
#
loop_
_entity.id
_entity.type
_entity.pdbx_description
1 polymer ?
#
loop_
_entity_poly.entity_id
_entity_poly.type
_entity_poly.pdbx_seq_one_letter_code
_entity_poly.pdbx_strand_id
1 'polypeptide(L)'
;MNILSDFQKDAIVRALSLRKEVQTFQQTWPTPNARDETVPAFTWAELERQLSSLAVTPSSALMAPDLVSATRKQAAFKPPEMVLREILCVAGALMDETFLHDPARAGAPSGSGEAPMT
;
A
#
# COMPACT_ATOMS: atom_id res chain seq x y z
N MET A 1 -9.03 -0.78 -39.35
CA MET A 1 -8.40 -1.59 -38.28
C MET A 1 -7.73 -0.61 -37.33
N ASN A 2 -8.31 -0.30 -36.17
CA ASN A 2 -7.69 0.64 -35.22
C ASN A 2 -6.59 -0.11 -34.45
N ILE A 3 -5.33 0.24 -34.70
CA ILE A 3 -4.18 -0.30 -33.99
C ILE A 3 -4.06 0.46 -32.67
N LEU A 4 -4.20 -0.25 -31.55
CA LEU A 4 -3.98 0.33 -30.22
C LEU A 4 -2.49 0.65 -30.04
N SER A 5 -2.21 1.85 -29.56
CA SER A 5 -0.86 2.22 -29.10
C SER A 5 -0.47 1.39 -27.87
N ASP A 6 0.83 1.24 -27.62
CA ASP A 6 1.31 0.47 -26.47
C ASP A 6 0.86 1.09 -25.13
N PHE A 7 0.79 2.43 -25.05
CA PHE A 7 0.20 3.11 -23.90
C PHE A 7 -1.27 2.70 -23.65
N GLN A 8 -2.08 2.60 -24.71
CA GLN A 8 -3.48 2.18 -24.58
C GLN A 8 -3.59 0.72 -24.14
N LYS A 9 -2.74 -0.17 -24.65
CA LYS A 9 -2.69 -1.57 -24.22
C LYS A 9 -2.34 -1.65 -22.73
N ASP A 10 -1.34 -0.91 -22.29
CA ASP A 10 -0.93 -0.86 -20.87
C ASP A 10 -2.05 -0.33 -19.97
N ALA A 11 -2.74 0.73 -20.39
CA ALA A 11 -3.87 1.28 -19.66
C ALA A 11 -5.01 0.25 -19.52
N ILE A 12 -5.31 -0.48 -20.61
CA ILE A 12 -6.31 -1.56 -20.59
C ILE A 12 -5.90 -2.67 -19.62
N VAL A 13 -4.65 -3.13 -19.68
CA VAL A 13 -4.13 -4.19 -18.79
C VAL A 13 -4.24 -3.75 -17.33
N ARG A 14 -3.85 -2.52 -17.00
CA ARG A 14 -3.96 -1.98 -15.63
C ARG A 14 -5.41 -1.91 -15.17
N ALA A 15 -6.32 -1.46 -16.03
CA ALA A 15 -7.75 -1.39 -15.71
C ALA A 15 -8.36 -2.77 -15.46
N LEU A 16 -7.99 -3.78 -16.26
CA LEU A 16 -8.44 -5.16 -16.07
C LEU A 16 -7.92 -5.75 -14.76
N SER A 17 -6.65 -5.54 -14.44
CA SER A 17 -6.05 -5.97 -13.17
C SER A 17 -6.74 -5.33 -11.96
N LEU A 18 -6.98 -4.03 -12.01
CA LEU A 18 -7.67 -3.31 -10.95
C LEU A 18 -9.09 -3.82 -10.73
N ARG A 19 -9.83 -4.08 -11.81
CA ARG A 19 -11.18 -4.64 -11.73
C ARG A 19 -11.17 -6.02 -11.06
N LYS A 20 -10.20 -6.87 -11.41
CA LYS A 20 -10.04 -8.19 -10.78
C LYS A 20 -9.71 -8.08 -9.30
N GLU A 21 -8.86 -7.13 -8.93
CA GLU A 21 -8.50 -6.84 -7.54
C GLU A 21 -9.74 -6.42 -6.73
N VAL A 22 -10.53 -5.47 -7.24
CA VAL A 22 -11.78 -5.02 -6.61
C VAL A 22 -12.77 -6.17 -6.45
N GLN A 23 -12.94 -7.00 -7.49
CA GLN A 23 -13.81 -8.17 -7.41
C GLN A 23 -13.35 -9.17 -6.34
N THR A 24 -12.04 -9.42 -6.27
CA THR A 24 -11.44 -10.34 -5.29
C THR A 24 -11.62 -9.80 -3.87
N PHE A 25 -11.45 -8.49 -3.69
CA PHE A 25 -11.69 -7.81 -2.43
C PHE A 25 -13.13 -7.99 -1.97
N GLN A 26 -14.12 -7.70 -2.82
CA GLN A 26 -15.54 -7.83 -2.48
C GLN A 26 -15.97 -9.28 -2.20
N GLN A 27 -15.33 -10.26 -2.82
CA GLN A 27 -15.56 -11.68 -2.51
C GLN A 27 -15.00 -12.07 -1.13
N THR A 28 -13.87 -11.46 -0.75
CA THR A 28 -13.20 -11.74 0.53
C THR A 28 -13.86 -10.99 1.70
N TRP A 29 -14.30 -9.76 1.45
CA TRP A 29 -15.00 -8.87 2.38
C TRP A 29 -16.38 -8.51 1.81
N PRO A 30 -17.39 -9.37 2.00
CA PRO A 30 -18.75 -9.07 1.56
C PRO A 30 -19.31 -7.88 2.34
N THR A 31 -20.10 -7.04 1.67
CA THR A 31 -20.67 -5.83 2.26
C THR A 31 -21.48 -6.15 3.52
N PRO A 32 -21.17 -5.53 4.67
CA PRO A 32 -21.94 -5.68 5.90
C PRO A 32 -23.39 -5.19 5.72
N ASN A 33 -24.30 -5.65 6.59
CA ASN A 33 -25.70 -5.23 6.52
C ASN A 33 -25.82 -3.72 6.76
N ALA A 34 -26.40 -3.00 5.80
CA ALA A 34 -26.32 -1.55 5.61
C ALA A 34 -27.05 -0.65 6.65
N ARG A 35 -27.11 -1.04 7.92
CA ARG A 35 -27.67 -0.21 9.01
C ARG A 35 -26.59 0.50 9.84
N ASP A 36 -25.33 0.41 9.42
CA ASP A 36 -24.21 0.91 10.20
C ASP A 36 -23.97 2.41 9.95
N GLU A 37 -23.66 3.12 11.03
CA GLU A 37 -23.24 4.52 11.00
C GLU A 37 -21.95 4.67 10.19
N THR A 38 -21.90 5.68 9.32
CA THR A 38 -20.69 5.97 8.54
C THR A 38 -19.59 6.52 9.42
N VAL A 39 -18.34 6.14 9.14
CA VAL A 39 -17.16 6.79 9.75
C VAL A 39 -17.14 8.29 9.42
N PRO A 40 -16.58 9.14 10.31
CA PRO A 40 -16.41 10.56 10.03
C PRO A 40 -15.61 10.81 8.75
N ALA A 41 -16.05 11.79 7.96
CA ALA A 41 -15.31 12.23 6.79
C ALA A 41 -14.14 13.14 7.20
N PHE A 42 -13.00 12.96 6.54
CA PHE A 42 -11.81 13.82 6.65
C PHE A 42 -11.17 13.99 5.27
N THR A 43 -10.39 15.06 5.11
CA THR A 43 -9.70 15.41 3.86
C THR A 43 -8.37 14.66 3.72
N TRP A 44 -7.86 14.56 2.49
CA TRP A 44 -6.53 14.00 2.22
C TRP A 44 -5.41 14.74 2.97
N ALA A 45 -5.54 16.05 3.16
CA ALA A 45 -4.56 16.85 3.90
C ALA A 45 -4.60 16.56 5.41
N GLU A 46 -5.79 16.28 5.96
CA GLU A 46 -5.91 15.84 7.36
C GLU A 46 -5.32 14.45 7.55
N LEU A 47 -5.56 13.53 6.62
CA LEU A 47 -4.96 12.20 6.64
C LEU A 47 -3.42 12.26 6.60
N GLU A 48 -2.87 13.02 5.66
CA GLU A 48 -1.42 13.20 5.53
C GLU A 48 -0.81 13.74 6.81
N ARG A 49 -1.42 14.79 7.40
CA ARG A 49 -0.97 15.36 8.67
C ARG A 49 -0.95 14.32 9.79
N GLN A 50 -2.00 13.51 9.91
CA GLN A 50 -2.07 12.48 10.96
C GLN A 50 -1.04 11.37 10.73
N LEU A 51 -0.87 10.89 9.50
CA LEU A 51 0.10 9.84 9.18
C LEU A 51 1.54 10.30 9.40
N SER A 52 1.89 11.53 9.00
CA SER A 52 3.20 12.11 9.28
C SER A 52 3.46 12.26 10.78
N SER A 53 2.43 12.61 11.57
CA SER A 53 2.53 12.75 13.02
C SER A 53 2.61 11.42 13.77
N LEU A 54 2.04 10.34 13.23
CA LEU A 54 2.07 9.01 13.82
C LEU A 54 3.35 8.23 13.47
N ALA A 55 4.06 8.65 12.42
CA ALA A 55 5.28 7.99 11.99
C ALA A 55 6.33 7.99 13.11
N VAL A 56 6.94 6.83 13.37
CA VAL A 56 7.82 6.66 14.54
C VAL A 56 9.19 7.31 14.33
N THR A 57 9.69 7.33 13.10
CA THR A 57 10.97 7.97 12.76
C THR A 57 10.78 9.22 11.91
N PRO A 58 11.71 10.20 11.97
CA PRO A 58 11.71 11.33 11.05
C PRO A 58 11.77 10.91 9.58
N SER A 59 12.49 9.81 9.28
CA SER A 59 12.57 9.28 7.91
C SER A 59 11.22 8.76 7.42
N SER A 60 10.51 7.99 8.23
CA SER A 60 9.15 7.53 7.88
C SER A 60 8.17 8.69 7.75
N ALA A 61 8.28 9.73 8.61
CA ALA A 61 7.42 10.91 8.51
C ALA A 61 7.58 11.63 7.16
N LEU A 62 8.80 11.68 6.61
CA LEU A 62 9.06 12.26 5.29
C LEU A 62 8.47 11.43 4.13
N MET A 63 8.19 10.14 4.34
CA MET A 63 7.58 9.27 3.31
C MET A 63 6.05 9.41 3.25
N ALA A 64 5.41 9.87 4.32
CA ALA A 64 3.95 9.94 4.41
C ALA A 64 3.28 10.75 3.27
N PRO A 65 3.78 11.93 2.84
CA PRO A 65 3.19 12.67 1.71
C PRO A 65 3.19 11.89 0.40
N ASP A 66 4.28 11.18 0.09
CA ASP A 66 4.39 10.39 -1.14
C ASP A 66 3.45 9.18 -1.11
N LEU A 67 3.35 8.50 0.04
CA LEU A 67 2.44 7.37 0.23
C LEU A 67 0.97 7.82 0.12
N VAL A 68 0.58 8.91 0.78
CA VAL A 68 -0.77 9.47 0.68
C VAL A 68 -1.09 9.92 -0.75
N SER A 69 -0.13 10.56 -1.42
CA SER A 69 -0.28 10.96 -2.83
C SER A 69 -0.50 9.75 -3.74
N ALA A 70 0.23 8.66 -3.53
CA ALA A 70 0.06 7.41 -4.26
C ALA A 70 -1.33 6.78 -4.01
N THR A 71 -1.74 6.65 -2.74
CA THR A 71 -3.07 6.12 -2.37
C THR A 71 -4.19 6.97 -2.95
N ARG A 72 -4.10 8.31 -2.85
CA ARG A 72 -5.09 9.24 -3.39
C ARG A 72 -5.31 9.07 -4.90
N LYS A 73 -4.25 8.83 -5.66
CA LYS A 73 -4.34 8.61 -7.12
C LYS A 73 -5.13 7.35 -7.47
N GLN A 74 -5.12 6.35 -6.59
CA GLN A 74 -5.82 5.08 -6.81
C GLN A 74 -7.23 5.05 -6.18
N ALA A 75 -7.47 5.87 -5.16
CA ALA A 75 -8.69 5.83 -4.35
C ALA A 75 -9.98 6.00 -5.17
N ALA A 76 -9.97 6.82 -6.22
CA ALA A 76 -11.13 7.04 -7.09
C ALA A 76 -11.60 5.78 -7.84
N PHE A 77 -10.76 4.74 -7.90
CA PHE A 77 -11.03 3.52 -8.65
C PHE A 77 -11.24 2.29 -7.75
N LYS A 78 -11.28 2.48 -6.42
CA LYS A 78 -11.37 1.40 -5.43
C LYS A 78 -12.55 1.64 -4.49
N PRO A 79 -13.19 0.58 -3.94
CA PRO A 79 -14.18 0.72 -2.89
C PRO A 79 -13.59 1.44 -1.66
N PRO A 80 -14.38 2.24 -0.91
CA PRO A 80 -13.87 2.96 0.26
C PRO A 80 -13.21 2.07 1.32
N GLU A 81 -13.76 0.88 1.57
CA GLU A 81 -13.19 -0.10 2.52
C GLU A 81 -11.81 -0.61 2.07
N MET A 82 -11.60 -0.77 0.76
CA MET A 82 -10.31 -1.16 0.20
C MET A 82 -9.27 -0.04 0.34
N VAL A 83 -9.69 1.21 0.09
CA VAL A 83 -8.85 2.40 0.32
C VAL A 83 -8.49 2.53 1.80
N LEU A 84 -9.46 2.32 2.70
CA LEU A 84 -9.22 2.29 4.14
C LEU A 84 -8.18 1.24 4.52
N ARG A 85 -8.28 0.02 3.98
CA ARG A 85 -7.29 -1.04 4.21
C ARG A 85 -5.89 -0.61 3.78
N GLU A 86 -5.74 0.01 2.62
CA GLU A 86 -4.45 0.53 2.15
C GLU A 86 -3.89 1.60 3.07
N ILE A 87 -4.74 2.52 3.53
CA ILE A 87 -4.36 3.56 4.51
C ILE A 87 -3.87 2.90 5.81
N LEU A 88 -4.55 1.87 6.30
CA LEU A 88 -4.14 1.14 7.51
C LEU A 88 -2.81 0.41 7.31
N CYS A 89 -2.55 -0.15 6.13
CA CYS A 89 -1.24 -0.73 5.80
C CYS A 89 -0.13 0.34 5.78
N VAL A 90 -0.38 1.52 5.18
CA VAL A 90 0.54 2.65 5.21
C VAL A 90 0.83 3.09 6.64
N ALA A 91 -0.21 3.24 7.47
CA ALA A 91 -0.07 3.62 8.86
C ALA A 91 0.78 2.58 9.63
N GLY A 92 0.52 1.28 9.44
CA GLY A 92 1.32 0.21 10.02
C GLY A 92 2.79 0.29 9.65
N ALA A 93 3.12 0.54 8.37
CA ALA A 93 4.50 0.71 7.92
C ALA A 93 5.18 1.96 8.49
N LEU A 94 4.45 3.07 8.61
CA LEU A 94 4.97 4.32 9.19
C LEU A 94 5.22 4.21 10.70
N MET A 95 4.42 3.39 11.39
CA MET A 95 4.52 3.16 12.83
C MET A 95 5.47 2.01 13.21
N ASP A 96 6.08 1.34 12.23
CA ASP A 96 6.98 0.21 12.48
C ASP A 96 8.43 0.69 12.66
N GLU A 97 8.95 0.55 13.89
CA GLU A 97 10.33 0.86 14.28
C GLU A 97 11.38 0.04 13.50
N THR A 98 10.99 -1.12 12.96
CA THR A 98 11.89 -2.05 12.27
C THR A 98 11.85 -1.92 10.75
N PHE A 99 10.97 -1.07 10.20
CA PHE A 99 10.68 -0.99 8.76
C PHE A 99 11.90 -0.68 7.88
N LEU A 100 12.96 -0.09 8.44
CA LEU A 100 14.23 0.20 7.77
C LEU A 100 15.43 -0.53 8.40
N HIS A 101 15.22 -1.32 9.45
CA HIS A 101 16.26 -1.87 10.30
C HIS A 101 16.60 -3.34 10.01
N ASP A 102 16.46 -3.79 8.75
CA ASP A 102 16.97 -5.09 8.31
C ASP A 102 18.28 -4.96 7.50
N PRO A 103 19.45 -4.87 8.17
CA PRO A 103 20.74 -5.02 7.51
C PRO A 103 21.04 -6.47 7.08
N ALA A 104 20.26 -7.48 7.51
CA ALA A 104 20.52 -8.89 7.17
C ALA A 104 20.20 -9.20 5.69
N ARG A 105 19.36 -8.39 5.04
CA ARG A 105 19.18 -8.43 3.57
C ARG A 105 20.27 -7.73 2.76
N ALA A 106 21.06 -6.85 3.39
CA ALA A 106 22.08 -6.05 2.71
C ALA A 106 23.51 -6.60 2.86
N GLY A 107 23.72 -7.65 3.67
CA GLY A 107 25.07 -8.13 3.97
C GLY A 107 25.14 -9.55 4.49
N ALA A 108 24.67 -10.54 3.73
CA ALA A 108 25.14 -11.91 3.93
C ALA A 108 26.49 -12.08 3.19
N PRO A 109 27.65 -12.08 3.88
CA PRO A 109 28.84 -12.65 3.29
C PRO A 109 28.61 -14.16 3.16
N SER A 110 28.82 -14.69 1.96
CA SER A 110 28.91 -16.11 1.70
C SER A 110 30.00 -16.71 2.58
N GLY A 111 29.63 -17.20 3.75
CA GLY A 111 30.49 -18.01 4.61
C GLY A 111 30.59 -19.40 4.02
N SER A 112 31.62 -19.62 3.20
CA SER A 112 32.14 -20.94 2.86
C SER A 112 32.51 -21.67 4.16
N GLY A 113 31.60 -22.53 4.62
CA GLY A 113 31.86 -23.47 5.70
C GLY A 113 32.80 -24.56 5.21
N GLU A 114 34.10 -24.33 5.36
CA GLU A 114 35.14 -25.36 5.30
C GLU A 114 34.93 -26.30 6.49
N ALA A 115 34.55 -27.55 6.21
CA ALA A 115 34.39 -28.57 7.23
C ALA A 115 35.78 -29.07 7.69
N PRO A 116 36.07 -29.13 9.00
CA PRO A 116 37.29 -29.77 9.49
C PRO A 116 37.17 -31.29 9.32
N MET A 117 38.14 -31.86 8.62
CA MET A 117 38.39 -33.30 8.57
C MET A 117 38.87 -33.78 9.95
N THR A 118 38.08 -34.64 10.58
CA THR A 118 38.55 -35.61 11.60
C THR A 118 37.82 -36.92 11.40
#